data_AF-A0A9P0MI18-F1
#
_entry.id   AF-A0A9P0MI18-F1
#
_cell.length_a   1.000
_cell.length_b   1.000
_cell.length_c   1.000
_cell.angle_alpha   90.00
_cell.angle_beta   90.00
_cell.angle_gamma   90.00
#
_symmetry.space_group_name_H-M   'P 1'
#
loop_
_entity.id
_entity.type
_entity.pdbx_description
1 polymer ?
#
loop_
_entity_poly.entity_id
_entity_poly.type
_entity_poly.pdbx_seq_one_letter_code
_entity_poly.pdbx_strand_id
1 'polypeptide(L)'
;MQAKPTTNLLKQLRALMKDPQYVSEPINAYIVPSEDAHFSEYIAPCDEYRAFISGFNGSWGTALITEKEALLWTDGRYYQQASMQMDSNWMLMKEGVPEIPNLSEWLAKNLPPGSKVGLDPRRYDFNHYSALNTCLENADKKIVFMNKNLIEVIWKDRPFRPENPVTPLPYETTGSTVKDKFLLVNEQMKEKNAKHLVVSALDEVAYFLNLRGSDIEYNPVFFAYLIISTDTFTLFINQKQISDNVTKHLSSEFEGQYVIKDYEEIDNHLNALANEKDGLVWFAGSSNVALVTSIPKKNRVITDFTPICMMKAIKNPVESRGMRNAHIKDAAALCCYFAWLDKNVGKMKITEISGATKLREFRKMQKDFVGDSFATISSVGAHGAIIHYQPQPSTDVEIVVDQMYLCDSGGQYRDGTTDVTRTLYFGIPTKFQKDCYTRVLKGNFKRPKKRYTERGHCAKYTGCPEGWEFSFQKQLRLK
;
A
#
# COMPACT_ATOMS: atom_id res chain seq x y z
N MET A 1 9.43 -23.32 5.87
CA MET A 1 9.01 -22.42 6.96
C MET A 1 8.07 -23.19 7.87
N GLN A 2 8.26 -23.11 9.19
CA GLN A 2 7.27 -23.61 10.14
C GLN A 2 6.22 -22.51 10.36
N ALA A 3 4.94 -22.88 10.30
CA ALA A 3 3.85 -21.94 10.58
C ALA A 3 3.96 -21.36 11.99
N LYS A 4 3.57 -20.09 12.17
CA LYS A 4 3.56 -19.44 13.48
C LYS A 4 2.50 -20.09 14.37
N PRO A 5 2.82 -20.57 15.59
CA PRO A 5 1.80 -21.05 16.52
C PRO A 5 0.94 -19.88 17.03
N THR A 6 -0.36 -19.90 16.74
CA THR A 6 -1.30 -18.81 17.03
C THR A 6 -2.37 -19.18 18.07
N THR A 7 -2.42 -20.43 18.55
CA THR A 7 -3.43 -20.92 19.51
C THR A 7 -3.56 -20.02 20.75
N ASN A 8 -2.45 -19.63 21.37
CA ASN A 8 -2.48 -18.77 22.56
C ASN A 8 -2.89 -17.33 22.22
N LEU A 9 -2.47 -16.80 21.07
CA LEU A 9 -2.83 -15.45 20.63
C LEU A 9 -4.35 -15.35 20.37
N LEU A 10 -4.91 -16.33 19.66
CA LEU A 10 -6.34 -16.42 19.40
C LEU A 10 -7.14 -16.57 20.70
N LYS A 11 -6.66 -17.37 21.66
CA LYS A 11 -7.29 -17.49 22.98
C LYS A 11 -7.34 -16.16 23.73
N GLN A 12 -6.23 -15.42 23.75
CA GLN A 12 -6.17 -14.12 24.41
C GLN A 12 -7.08 -13.10 23.72
N LEU A 13 -7.03 -13.02 22.38
CA LEU A 13 -7.88 -12.12 21.60
C LEU A 13 -9.38 -12.39 21.83
N ARG A 14 -9.80 -13.66 21.82
CA ARG A 14 -11.20 -14.05 22.10
C ARG A 14 -11.65 -13.71 23.51
N ALA A 15 -10.73 -13.67 24.49
CA ALA A 15 -11.05 -13.19 25.82
C ALA A 15 -11.28 -11.67 25.82
N LEU A 16 -10.43 -10.90 25.13
CA LEU A 16 -10.58 -9.45 25.00
C LEU A 16 -11.86 -9.03 24.25
N MET A 17 -12.32 -9.83 23.30
CA MET A 17 -13.60 -9.63 22.61
C MET A 17 -14.82 -9.64 23.56
N LYS A 18 -14.66 -10.08 24.81
CA LYS A 18 -15.72 -10.14 25.83
C LYS A 18 -15.41 -9.29 27.05
N ASP A 19 -14.25 -8.64 27.08
CA ASP A 19 -13.75 -7.92 28.25
C ASP A 19 -14.36 -6.50 28.31
N PRO A 20 -15.10 -6.17 29.38
CA PRO A 20 -15.76 -4.86 29.51
C PRO A 20 -14.77 -3.68 29.58
N GLN A 21 -13.47 -3.92 29.81
CA GLN A 21 -12.45 -2.88 29.74
C GLN A 21 -12.26 -2.35 28.31
N TYR A 22 -12.47 -3.20 27.29
CA TYR A 22 -12.14 -2.88 25.90
C TYR A 22 -13.38 -2.81 25.00
N VAL A 23 -14.44 -3.52 25.35
CA VAL A 23 -15.72 -3.50 24.62
C VAL A 23 -16.86 -3.16 25.56
N SER A 24 -17.73 -2.22 25.17
CA SER A 24 -18.93 -1.88 25.96
C SER A 24 -19.93 -3.03 26.01
N GLU A 25 -19.94 -3.87 24.97
CA GLU A 25 -20.70 -5.10 24.92
C GLU A 25 -19.86 -6.18 24.20
N PRO A 26 -19.96 -7.48 24.56
CA PRO A 26 -19.22 -8.53 23.88
C PRO A 26 -19.42 -8.54 22.37
N ILE A 27 -18.33 -8.66 21.61
CA ILE A 27 -18.34 -8.79 20.15
C ILE A 27 -18.21 -10.26 19.73
N ASN A 28 -18.89 -10.64 18.65
CA ASN A 28 -18.94 -12.02 18.15
C ASN A 28 -17.88 -12.30 17.08
N ALA A 29 -17.42 -11.25 16.40
CA ALA A 29 -16.35 -11.31 15.44
C ALA A 29 -15.49 -10.04 15.49
N TYR A 30 -14.21 -10.15 15.11
CA TYR A 30 -13.25 -9.05 15.08
C TYR A 30 -12.49 -9.07 13.76
N ILE A 31 -12.54 -7.95 13.03
CA ILE A 31 -11.88 -7.77 11.74
C ILE A 31 -10.48 -7.18 11.95
N VAL A 32 -9.47 -7.80 11.36
CA VAL A 32 -8.07 -7.36 11.39
C VAL A 32 -7.54 -7.26 9.94
N PRO A 33 -7.67 -6.08 9.32
CA PRO A 33 -7.18 -5.82 7.96
C PRO A 33 -5.64 -5.69 7.94
N SER A 34 -5.05 -5.56 6.75
CA SER A 34 -3.60 -5.37 6.59
C SER A 34 -3.19 -3.90 6.71
N GLU A 35 -4.12 -3.00 6.46
CA GLU A 35 -3.91 -1.60 6.20
C GLU A 35 -3.54 -0.83 7.47
N ASP A 36 -2.68 0.18 7.31
CA ASP A 36 -2.40 1.14 8.36
C ASP A 36 -3.45 2.27 8.40
N ALA A 37 -3.20 3.34 9.18
CA ALA A 37 -4.17 4.43 9.36
C ALA A 37 -4.27 5.36 8.14
N HIS A 38 -3.35 5.20 7.20
CA HIS A 38 -3.13 6.03 6.03
C HIS A 38 -3.30 5.26 4.72
N PHE A 39 -3.67 3.97 4.79
CA PHE A 39 -3.80 3.05 3.66
C PHE A 39 -2.51 2.93 2.84
N SER A 40 -1.38 2.87 3.55
CA SER A 40 -0.08 2.62 2.93
C SER A 40 -0.03 1.23 2.29
N GLU A 41 0.56 1.13 1.09
CA GLU A 41 0.74 -0.16 0.38
C GLU A 41 1.71 -1.10 1.12
N TYR A 42 2.85 -0.54 1.55
CA TYR A 42 3.75 -1.17 2.51
C TYR A 42 3.47 -0.55 3.88
N ILE A 43 3.50 -1.36 4.93
CA ILE A 43 3.20 -0.92 6.29
C ILE A 43 4.45 -0.97 7.16
N ALA A 44 4.52 -0.09 8.16
CA ALA A 44 5.57 -0.16 9.17
C ALA A 44 5.37 -1.40 10.07
N PRO A 45 6.45 -1.99 10.63
CA PRO A 45 6.35 -3.17 11.50
C PRO A 45 5.38 -3.02 12.68
N CYS A 46 5.19 -1.79 13.19
CA CYS A 46 4.25 -1.53 14.28
C CYS A 46 2.77 -1.70 13.89
N ASP A 47 2.44 -1.68 12.60
CA ASP A 47 1.08 -1.76 12.08
C ASP A 47 0.78 -3.15 11.45
N GLU A 48 1.72 -4.11 11.52
CA GLU A 48 1.57 -5.48 11.02
C GLU A 48 0.64 -6.38 11.87
N TYR A 49 -0.51 -5.86 12.33
CA TYR A 49 -1.41 -6.57 13.24
C TYR A 49 -1.88 -7.92 12.71
N ARG A 50 -2.23 -7.99 11.42
CA ARG A 50 -2.66 -9.22 10.75
C ARG A 50 -1.53 -10.25 10.76
N ALA A 51 -0.31 -9.85 10.37
CA ALA A 51 0.84 -10.75 10.40
C ALA A 51 1.18 -11.21 11.81
N PHE A 52 1.04 -10.33 12.81
CA PHE A 52 1.19 -10.71 14.20
C PHE A 52 0.17 -11.77 14.63
N ILE A 53 -1.12 -11.59 14.35
CA ILE A 53 -2.16 -12.52 14.84
C ILE A 53 -2.20 -13.85 14.07
N SER A 54 -1.86 -13.87 12.77
CA SER A 54 -2.00 -15.06 11.92
C SER A 54 -0.68 -15.72 11.50
N GLY A 55 0.44 -14.99 11.57
CA GLY A 55 1.72 -15.42 10.99
C GLY A 55 1.86 -15.18 9.48
N PHE A 56 0.77 -14.83 8.78
CA PHE A 56 0.81 -14.53 7.36
C PHE A 56 1.30 -13.10 7.10
N ASN A 57 2.39 -12.96 6.35
CA ASN A 57 3.06 -11.67 6.11
C ASN A 57 2.99 -11.18 4.64
N GLY A 58 2.04 -11.68 3.83
CA GLY A 58 1.80 -11.12 2.49
C GLY A 58 1.33 -9.66 2.54
N SER A 59 1.45 -8.90 1.45
CA SER A 59 1.08 -7.48 1.48
C SER A 59 -0.44 -7.21 1.49
N TRP A 60 -1.26 -8.23 1.20
CA TRP A 60 -2.71 -8.10 1.13
C TRP A 60 -3.39 -9.22 1.92
N GLY A 61 -4.45 -8.87 2.65
CA GLY A 61 -5.37 -9.83 3.25
C GLY A 61 -6.11 -9.30 4.48
N THR A 62 -7.24 -9.92 4.78
CA THR A 62 -8.06 -9.55 5.95
C THR A 62 -8.28 -10.77 6.82
N ALA A 63 -7.88 -10.68 8.09
CA ALA A 63 -8.16 -11.70 9.09
C ALA A 63 -9.51 -11.41 9.77
N LEU A 64 -10.28 -12.47 10.02
CA LEU A 64 -11.51 -12.44 10.80
C LEU A 64 -11.42 -13.47 11.91
N ILE A 65 -11.59 -13.02 13.15
CA ILE A 65 -11.61 -13.91 14.31
C ILE A 65 -13.00 -13.91 14.89
N THR A 66 -13.63 -15.07 14.98
CA THR A 66 -14.89 -15.27 15.71
C THR A 66 -14.62 -15.98 17.03
N GLU A 67 -15.66 -16.21 17.82
CA GLU A 67 -15.57 -17.01 19.05
C GLU A 67 -15.03 -18.43 18.81
N LYS A 68 -15.21 -18.98 17.60
CA LYS A 68 -14.90 -20.38 17.28
C LYS A 68 -13.89 -20.53 16.16
N GLU A 69 -13.87 -19.62 15.20
CA GLU A 69 -13.11 -19.75 13.95
C GLU A 69 -12.12 -18.59 13.79
N ALA A 70 -11.11 -18.80 12.97
CA ALA A 70 -10.21 -17.77 12.48
C ALA A 70 -10.07 -17.96 10.97
N LEU A 71 -10.38 -16.93 10.19
CA LEU A 71 -10.40 -16.97 8.73
C LEU A 71 -9.49 -15.88 8.19
N LEU A 72 -8.84 -16.11 7.06
CA LEU A 72 -8.00 -15.12 6.41
C LEU A 72 -8.30 -15.06 4.91
N TRP A 73 -8.79 -13.91 4.46
CA TRP A 73 -8.96 -13.61 3.04
C TRP A 73 -7.67 -13.05 2.46
N THR A 74 -7.30 -13.50 1.27
CA THR A 74 -6.23 -12.91 0.45
C THR A 74 -6.47 -13.30 -1.01
N ASP A 75 -5.82 -12.62 -1.94
CA ASP A 75 -5.90 -12.90 -3.37
C ASP A 75 -4.90 -13.96 -3.86
N GLY A 76 -5.01 -14.30 -5.15
CA GLY A 76 -4.25 -15.37 -5.82
C GLY A 76 -2.73 -15.22 -5.79
N ARG A 77 -2.19 -14.04 -5.50
CA ARG A 77 -0.74 -13.83 -5.30
C ARG A 77 -0.21 -14.60 -4.09
N TYR A 78 -1.06 -14.84 -3.09
CA TYR A 78 -0.63 -15.25 -1.75
C TYR A 78 -1.21 -16.58 -1.27
N TYR A 79 -1.97 -17.32 -2.07
CA TYR A 79 -2.59 -18.59 -1.62
C TYR A 79 -1.59 -19.61 -1.08
N GLN A 80 -0.49 -19.81 -1.80
CA GLN A 80 0.55 -20.76 -1.41
C GLN A 80 1.28 -20.27 -0.15
N GLN A 81 1.64 -18.99 -0.11
CA GLN A 81 2.30 -18.37 1.04
C GLN A 81 1.45 -18.47 2.30
N ALA A 82 0.17 -18.08 2.23
CA ALA A 82 -0.76 -18.15 3.35
C ALA A 82 -0.91 -19.58 3.88
N SER A 83 -1.00 -20.58 2.99
CA SER A 83 -1.10 -22.00 3.36
C SER A 83 0.15 -22.52 4.07
N MET A 84 1.33 -21.91 3.82
CA MET A 84 2.60 -22.32 4.44
C MET A 84 2.88 -21.59 5.77
N GLN A 85 2.36 -20.36 5.93
CA GLN A 85 2.67 -19.49 7.06
C GLN A 85 1.65 -19.57 8.21
N MET A 86 0.39 -19.86 7.89
CA MET A 86 -0.67 -20.01 8.88
C MET A 86 -0.68 -21.42 9.46
N ASP A 87 -0.96 -21.53 10.76
CA ASP A 87 -1.15 -22.84 11.41
C ASP A 87 -2.58 -23.40 11.19
N SER A 88 -2.85 -24.58 11.74
CA SER A 88 -4.13 -25.26 11.58
C SER A 88 -5.32 -24.58 12.25
N ASN A 89 -5.14 -23.48 12.99
CA ASN A 89 -6.26 -22.72 13.55
C ASN A 89 -6.94 -21.83 12.51
N TRP A 90 -6.28 -21.57 11.37
CA TRP A 90 -6.74 -20.64 10.35
C TRP A 90 -7.33 -21.34 9.13
N MET A 91 -8.44 -20.78 8.63
CA MET A 91 -9.03 -21.16 7.35
C MET A 91 -8.66 -20.12 6.29
N LEU A 92 -7.99 -20.55 5.22
CA LEU A 92 -7.69 -19.70 4.08
C LEU A 92 -8.94 -19.50 3.21
N MET A 93 -9.34 -18.24 3.04
CA MET A 93 -10.43 -17.79 2.18
C MET A 93 -9.84 -17.19 0.90
N LYS A 94 -9.94 -17.93 -0.22
CA LYS A 94 -9.30 -17.57 -1.49
C LYS A 94 -10.13 -16.55 -2.29
N GLU A 95 -9.79 -15.27 -2.21
CA GLU A 95 -10.53 -14.19 -2.88
C GLU A 95 -10.54 -14.31 -4.41
N GLY A 96 -11.72 -14.18 -5.02
CA GLY A 96 -11.88 -14.31 -6.47
C GLY A 96 -12.09 -15.74 -6.96
N VAL A 97 -12.11 -16.73 -6.05
CA VAL A 97 -12.70 -18.05 -6.33
C VAL A 97 -14.22 -17.93 -6.17
N PRO A 98 -15.03 -18.20 -7.22
CA PRO A 98 -16.47 -17.94 -7.21
C PRO A 98 -17.25 -18.57 -6.05
N GLU A 99 -16.79 -19.72 -5.54
CA GLU A 99 -17.44 -20.46 -4.45
C GLU A 99 -17.10 -19.91 -3.06
N ILE A 100 -16.11 -19.02 -2.94
CA ILE A 100 -15.67 -18.44 -1.68
C ILE A 100 -16.39 -17.10 -1.46
N PRO A 101 -17.21 -16.97 -0.39
CA PRO A 101 -17.89 -15.71 -0.11
C PRO A 101 -16.87 -14.63 0.25
N ASN A 102 -17.18 -13.38 -0.11
CA ASN A 102 -16.42 -12.24 0.42
C ASN A 102 -16.70 -12.06 1.93
N LEU A 103 -15.89 -11.22 2.58
CA LEU A 103 -15.98 -10.99 4.03
C LEU A 103 -17.39 -10.60 4.49
N SER A 104 -18.03 -9.66 3.78
CA SER A 104 -19.37 -9.15 4.10
C SER A 104 -20.43 -10.25 4.00
N GLU A 105 -20.41 -11.02 2.91
CA GLU A 105 -21.31 -12.16 2.70
C GLU A 105 -21.12 -13.24 3.77
N TRP A 106 -19.87 -13.55 4.11
CA TRP A 106 -19.57 -14.54 5.13
C TRP A 106 -20.11 -14.10 6.49
N LEU A 107 -19.87 -12.84 6.88
CA LEU A 107 -20.37 -12.29 8.15
C LEU A 107 -21.90 -12.28 8.20
N ALA A 108 -22.55 -11.83 7.12
CA ALA A 108 -24.01 -11.78 7.04
C ALA A 108 -24.66 -13.17 7.17
N LYS A 109 -24.05 -14.19 6.54
CA LYS A 109 -24.57 -15.56 6.51
C LYS A 109 -24.26 -16.38 7.77
N ASN A 110 -23.06 -16.25 8.34
CA ASN A 110 -22.57 -17.17 9.37
C ASN A 110 -22.76 -16.67 10.80
N LEU A 111 -22.92 -15.35 11.01
CA LEU A 111 -23.21 -14.83 12.33
C LEU A 111 -24.73 -14.81 12.62
N PRO A 112 -25.17 -15.12 13.85
CA PRO A 112 -26.57 -14.98 14.25
C PRO A 112 -27.10 -13.54 14.11
N PRO A 113 -28.42 -13.34 13.96
CA PRO A 113 -29.05 -12.03 14.14
C PRO A 113 -28.70 -11.41 15.50
N GLY A 114 -28.60 -10.09 15.57
CA GLY A 114 -28.13 -9.32 16.73
C GLY A 114 -26.61 -9.33 16.95
N SER A 115 -25.83 -10.03 16.12
CA SER A 115 -24.38 -10.15 16.32
C SER A 115 -23.65 -8.82 16.14
N LYS A 116 -22.55 -8.68 16.90
CA LYS A 116 -21.69 -7.51 16.90
C LYS A 116 -20.35 -7.83 16.28
N VAL A 117 -19.92 -7.01 15.33
CA VAL A 117 -18.64 -7.16 14.63
C VAL A 117 -17.74 -6.00 15.03
N GLY A 118 -16.68 -6.29 15.78
CA GLY A 118 -15.68 -5.30 16.16
C GLY A 118 -14.79 -4.92 14.97
N LEU A 119 -14.56 -3.62 14.82
CA LEU A 119 -13.75 -3.02 13.76
C LEU A 119 -12.90 -1.89 14.35
N ASP A 120 -11.61 -1.87 14.08
CA ASP A 120 -10.78 -0.68 14.31
C ASP A 120 -11.08 0.37 13.21
N PRO A 121 -11.75 1.49 13.52
CA PRO A 121 -12.16 2.46 12.51
C PRO A 121 -10.97 3.19 11.88
N ARG A 122 -9.76 3.12 12.46
CA ARG A 122 -8.57 3.71 11.84
C ARG A 122 -7.98 2.82 10.75
N ARG A 123 -8.29 1.53 10.70
CA ARG A 123 -7.66 0.56 9.77
C ARG A 123 -8.59 0.07 8.66
N TYR A 124 -9.73 0.73 8.49
CA TYR A 124 -10.71 0.40 7.46
C TYR A 124 -11.14 1.68 6.76
N ASP A 125 -11.21 1.67 5.43
CA ASP A 125 -11.56 2.88 4.67
C ASP A 125 -13.07 3.05 4.62
N PHE A 126 -13.49 4.30 4.40
CA PHE A 126 -14.90 4.65 4.44
C PHE A 126 -15.72 3.99 3.32
N ASN A 127 -15.16 3.84 2.12
CA ASN A 127 -15.86 3.24 0.98
C ASN A 127 -16.19 1.77 1.25
N HIS A 128 -15.20 0.96 1.63
CA HIS A 128 -15.44 -0.44 1.98
C HIS A 128 -16.30 -0.57 3.24
N TYR A 129 -16.13 0.30 4.23
CA TYR A 129 -16.96 0.30 5.44
C TYR A 129 -18.43 0.53 5.11
N SER A 130 -18.75 1.50 4.25
CA SER A 130 -20.13 1.82 3.89
C SER A 130 -20.86 0.60 3.29
N ALA A 131 -20.17 -0.12 2.40
CA ALA A 131 -20.69 -1.35 1.81
C ALA A 131 -20.85 -2.49 2.84
N LEU A 132 -19.83 -2.71 3.68
CA LEU A 132 -19.86 -3.71 4.75
C LEU A 132 -21.00 -3.41 5.75
N ASN A 133 -21.11 -2.17 6.23
CA ASN A 133 -22.13 -1.76 7.19
C ASN A 133 -23.54 -1.99 6.66
N THR A 134 -23.81 -1.59 5.40
CA THR A 134 -25.10 -1.83 4.75
C THR A 134 -25.43 -3.32 4.65
N CYS A 135 -24.45 -4.15 4.30
CA CYS A 135 -24.61 -5.60 4.22
C CYS A 135 -24.97 -6.22 5.58
N LEU A 136 -24.30 -5.77 6.66
CA LEU A 136 -24.54 -6.28 8.01
C LEU A 136 -25.86 -5.79 8.61
N GLU A 137 -26.24 -4.53 8.41
CA GLU A 137 -27.52 -3.99 8.87
C GLU A 137 -28.70 -4.74 8.25
N ASN A 138 -28.64 -5.03 6.95
CA ASN A 138 -29.66 -5.84 6.25
C ASN A 138 -29.77 -7.27 6.79
N ALA A 139 -28.74 -7.77 7.46
CA ALA A 139 -28.69 -9.10 8.08
C ALA A 139 -28.90 -9.06 9.61
N ASP A 140 -29.43 -7.96 10.14
CA ASP A 140 -29.62 -7.70 11.58
C ASP A 140 -28.32 -7.88 12.38
N LYS A 141 -27.24 -7.21 11.95
CA LYS A 141 -25.92 -7.22 12.60
C LYS A 141 -25.41 -5.79 12.68
N LYS A 142 -24.57 -5.51 13.66
CA LYS A 142 -24.00 -4.16 13.85
C LYS A 142 -22.48 -4.17 13.92
N ILE A 143 -21.86 -3.17 13.32
CA ILE A 143 -20.45 -2.87 13.52
C ILE A 143 -20.31 -2.14 14.85
N VAL A 144 -19.28 -2.52 15.62
CA VAL A 144 -18.87 -1.85 16.84
C VAL A 144 -17.46 -1.30 16.62
N PHE A 145 -17.33 0.03 16.63
CA PHE A 145 -16.02 0.65 16.53
C PHE A 145 -15.22 0.48 17.80
N MET A 146 -13.99 0.00 17.64
CA MET A 146 -13.06 -0.18 18.74
C MET A 146 -12.31 1.11 19.02
N ASN A 147 -12.34 1.56 20.27
CA ASN A 147 -11.53 2.71 20.71
C ASN A 147 -10.04 2.36 20.78
N LYS A 148 -9.72 1.09 21.04
CA LYS A 148 -8.37 0.55 21.07
C LYS A 148 -8.32 -0.75 20.28
N ASN A 149 -7.29 -0.91 19.45
CA ASN A 149 -7.09 -2.15 18.72
C ASN A 149 -6.76 -3.29 19.69
N LEU A 150 -7.54 -4.37 19.67
CA LEU A 150 -7.36 -5.48 20.61
C LEU A 150 -6.03 -6.23 20.42
N ILE A 151 -5.45 -6.19 19.21
CA ILE A 151 -4.15 -6.82 18.93
C ILE A 151 -3.03 -6.10 19.71
N GLU A 152 -3.11 -4.79 19.87
CA GLU A 152 -2.12 -4.01 20.64
C GLU A 152 -2.06 -4.44 22.11
N VAL A 153 -3.18 -4.93 22.67
CA VAL A 153 -3.23 -5.36 24.07
C VAL A 153 -2.45 -6.66 24.29
N ILE A 154 -2.43 -7.55 23.29
CA ILE A 154 -1.75 -8.85 23.38
C ILE A 154 -0.33 -8.82 22.77
N TRP A 155 0.00 -7.80 21.99
CA TRP A 155 1.30 -7.63 21.34
C TRP A 155 2.29 -6.90 22.24
N LYS A 156 2.89 -7.65 23.18
CA LYS A 156 3.78 -7.10 24.24
C LYS A 156 5.06 -6.44 23.71
N ASP A 157 5.61 -7.00 22.64
CA ASP A 157 6.85 -6.59 21.98
C ASP A 157 6.58 -5.85 20.66
N ARG A 158 5.45 -5.15 20.57
CA ARG A 158 5.09 -4.35 19.39
C ARG A 158 6.19 -3.34 19.07
N PRO A 159 6.72 -3.31 17.84
CA PRO A 159 7.71 -2.33 17.44
C PRO A 159 7.19 -0.89 17.60
N PHE A 160 8.10 0.04 17.87
CA PHE A 160 7.76 1.46 17.87
C PHE A 160 7.46 1.94 16.45
N ARG A 161 6.57 2.93 16.34
CA ARG A 161 6.36 3.63 15.08
C ARG A 161 7.66 4.36 14.68
N PRO A 162 8.11 4.22 13.43
CA PRO A 162 9.25 4.99 12.93
C PRO A 162 9.02 6.50 13.09
N GLU A 163 10.09 7.20 13.49
CA GLU A 163 10.13 8.66 13.63
C GLU A 163 11.35 9.22 12.88
N ASN A 164 11.54 8.77 11.64
CA ASN A 164 12.75 9.07 10.86
C ASN A 164 12.77 10.54 10.39
N PRO A 165 13.95 11.13 10.15
CA PRO A 165 14.05 12.53 9.74
C PRO A 165 13.26 12.87 8.46
N VAL A 166 12.58 14.02 8.47
CA VAL A 166 11.90 14.58 7.30
C VAL A 166 12.80 15.59 6.60
N THR A 167 12.82 15.56 5.28
CA THR A 167 13.70 16.39 4.44
C THR A 167 12.92 17.15 3.38
N PRO A 168 13.24 18.44 3.15
CA PRO A 168 12.61 19.22 2.09
C PRO A 168 13.15 18.85 0.70
N LEU A 169 12.28 18.99 -0.30
CA LEU A 169 12.63 18.96 -1.71
C LEU A 169 12.64 20.38 -2.28
N PRO A 170 13.69 20.77 -3.02
CA PRO A 170 13.81 22.10 -3.55
C PRO A 170 12.94 22.29 -4.81
N TYR A 171 12.64 23.54 -5.15
CA TYR A 171 11.81 23.89 -6.31
C TYR A 171 12.34 23.31 -7.63
N GLU A 172 13.66 23.20 -7.80
CA GLU A 172 14.30 22.62 -8.99
C GLU A 172 13.98 21.14 -9.19
N THR A 173 13.47 20.47 -8.16
CA THR A 173 12.99 19.08 -8.20
C THR A 173 11.48 19.01 -8.36
N THR A 174 10.74 19.90 -7.69
CA THR A 174 9.28 19.80 -7.57
C THR A 174 8.53 20.61 -8.63
N GLY A 175 9.11 21.70 -9.13
CA GLY A 175 8.53 22.61 -10.13
C GLY A 175 7.29 23.39 -9.69
N SER A 176 6.91 23.28 -8.41
CA SER A 176 5.72 23.92 -7.85
C SER A 176 5.87 24.06 -6.33
N THR A 177 5.60 25.26 -5.81
CA THR A 177 5.70 25.56 -4.38
C THR A 177 4.49 25.04 -3.60
N VAL A 178 4.60 24.97 -2.27
CA VAL A 178 3.44 24.71 -1.40
C VAL A 178 2.33 25.75 -1.63
N LYS A 179 2.68 27.03 -1.81
CA LYS A 179 1.73 28.10 -2.13
C LYS A 179 0.95 27.84 -3.42
N ASP A 180 1.62 27.46 -4.51
CA ASP A 180 0.96 27.14 -5.78
C ASP A 180 -0.06 26.02 -5.61
N LYS A 181 0.33 24.97 -4.87
CA LYS A 181 -0.54 23.81 -4.59
C LYS A 181 -1.72 24.19 -3.71
N PHE A 182 -1.50 24.99 -2.68
CA PHE A 182 -2.54 25.50 -1.79
C PHE A 182 -3.61 26.30 -2.54
N LEU A 183 -3.20 27.18 -3.48
CA LEU A 183 -4.14 27.96 -4.29
C LEU A 183 -5.06 27.09 -5.13
N LEU A 184 -4.52 26.04 -5.77
CA LEU A 184 -5.30 25.09 -6.57
C LEU A 184 -6.26 24.26 -5.71
N VAL A 185 -5.80 23.78 -4.55
CA VAL A 185 -6.67 23.07 -3.60
C VAL A 185 -7.81 23.99 -3.14
N ASN A 186 -7.52 25.24 -2.83
CA ASN A 186 -8.53 26.23 -2.43
C ASN A 186 -9.59 26.49 -3.50
N GLU A 187 -9.22 26.56 -4.77
CA GLU A 187 -10.17 26.68 -5.88
C GLU A 187 -11.13 25.48 -5.91
N GLN A 188 -10.58 24.26 -5.81
CA GLN A 188 -11.36 23.03 -5.77
C GLN A 188 -12.26 22.92 -4.53
N MET A 189 -11.79 23.39 -3.37
CA MET A 189 -12.61 23.45 -2.16
C MET A 189 -13.81 24.39 -2.32
N LYS A 190 -13.62 25.56 -2.96
CA LYS A 190 -14.71 26.51 -3.25
C LYS A 190 -15.78 25.88 -4.15
N GLU A 191 -15.38 25.16 -5.20
CA GLU A 191 -16.31 24.45 -6.10
C GLU A 191 -17.16 23.39 -5.37
N LYS A 192 -16.61 22.79 -4.31
CA LYS A 192 -17.28 21.78 -3.49
C LYS A 192 -18.02 22.34 -2.28
N ASN A 193 -18.03 23.67 -2.10
CA ASN A 193 -18.52 24.33 -0.89
C ASN A 193 -17.88 23.75 0.39
N ALA A 194 -16.62 23.33 0.29
CA ALA A 194 -15.82 22.81 1.38
C ALA A 194 -14.95 23.93 1.96
N LYS A 195 -14.85 23.97 3.28
CA LYS A 195 -13.96 24.90 4.01
C LYS A 195 -12.66 24.22 4.43
N HIS A 196 -12.70 22.90 4.59
CA HIS A 196 -11.57 22.09 5.02
C HIS A 196 -11.42 20.87 4.11
N LEU A 197 -10.19 20.52 3.75
CA LEU A 197 -9.82 19.24 3.15
C LEU A 197 -8.94 18.48 4.14
N VAL A 198 -9.36 17.27 4.49
CA VAL A 198 -8.58 16.34 5.34
C VAL A 198 -7.84 15.37 4.43
N VAL A 199 -6.52 15.35 4.57
CA VAL A 199 -5.60 14.52 3.78
C VAL A 199 -4.96 13.49 4.72
N SER A 200 -5.19 12.22 4.40
CA SER A 200 -4.69 11.08 5.18
C SER A 200 -3.66 10.25 4.44
N ALA A 201 -3.64 10.26 3.10
CA ALA A 201 -2.64 9.54 2.32
C ALA A 201 -1.25 10.20 2.47
N LEU A 202 -0.26 9.44 2.92
CA LEU A 202 1.06 9.98 3.25
C LEU A 202 1.80 10.56 2.04
N ASP A 203 1.60 10.00 0.85
CA ASP A 203 2.19 10.48 -0.38
C ASP A 203 1.59 11.81 -0.84
N GLU A 204 0.30 12.05 -0.56
CA GLU A 204 -0.34 13.35 -0.78
C GLU A 204 0.18 14.41 0.19
N VAL A 205 0.36 14.07 1.48
CA VAL A 205 0.97 14.99 2.47
C VAL A 205 2.39 15.36 2.04
N ALA A 206 3.21 14.36 1.70
CA ALA A 206 4.58 14.55 1.23
C ALA A 206 4.65 15.39 -0.06
N TYR A 207 3.77 15.10 -1.02
CA TYR A 207 3.68 15.87 -2.27
C TYR A 207 3.25 17.31 -2.03
N PHE A 208 2.20 17.55 -1.23
CA PHE A 208 1.67 18.88 -0.98
C PHE A 208 2.70 19.81 -0.33
N LEU A 209 3.42 19.30 0.67
CA LEU A 209 4.38 20.06 1.46
C LEU A 209 5.79 20.15 0.84
N ASN A 210 6.04 19.48 -0.29
CA ASN A 210 7.39 19.32 -0.85
C ASN A 210 8.37 18.70 0.17
N LEU A 211 7.90 17.75 0.98
CA LEU A 211 8.69 17.04 1.99
C LEU A 211 8.80 15.55 1.66
N ARG A 212 9.86 14.89 2.12
CA ARG A 212 10.04 13.43 2.02
C ARG A 212 10.53 12.86 3.34
N GLY A 213 10.14 11.62 3.61
CA GLY A 213 10.51 10.87 4.81
C GLY A 213 11.02 9.48 4.47
N SER A 214 11.11 8.63 5.49
CA SER A 214 11.51 7.22 5.34
C SER A 214 10.84 6.33 6.39
N ASP A 215 9.64 6.71 6.85
CA ASP A 215 8.93 5.95 7.88
C ASP A 215 8.32 4.65 7.34
N ILE A 216 8.06 4.59 6.04
CA ILE A 216 7.60 3.39 5.33
C ILE A 216 8.73 2.91 4.43
N GLU A 217 9.04 1.60 4.47
CA GLU A 217 10.06 1.03 3.60
C GLU A 217 9.67 1.23 2.13
N TYR A 218 10.65 1.54 1.29
CA TYR A 218 10.50 1.79 -0.15
C TYR A 218 9.73 3.06 -0.56
N ASN A 219 8.83 3.56 0.30
CA ASN A 219 8.01 4.73 0.06
C ASN A 219 8.58 5.94 0.83
N PRO A 220 9.08 7.00 0.16
CA PRO A 220 9.75 8.12 0.82
C PRO A 220 8.77 9.10 1.49
N VAL A 221 7.96 8.59 2.41
CA VAL A 221 6.88 9.27 3.12
C VAL A 221 7.11 9.24 4.64
N PHE A 222 6.33 10.01 5.38
CA PHE A 222 6.40 10.13 6.84
C PHE A 222 4.99 10.13 7.43
N PHE A 223 4.81 9.60 8.64
CA PHE A 223 3.49 9.54 9.28
C PHE A 223 2.97 10.94 9.59
N ALA A 224 1.91 11.35 8.90
CA ALA A 224 1.30 12.65 9.10
C ALA A 224 -0.15 12.72 8.60
N TYR A 225 -0.92 13.65 9.16
CA TYR A 225 -2.17 14.14 8.57
C TYR A 225 -2.01 15.61 8.20
N LEU A 226 -2.77 16.05 7.21
CA LEU A 226 -2.83 17.46 6.83
C LEU A 226 -4.29 17.91 6.71
N ILE A 227 -4.62 19.03 7.34
CA ILE A 227 -5.90 19.70 7.17
C ILE A 227 -5.64 21.04 6.49
N ILE A 228 -6.13 21.18 5.26
CA ILE A 228 -6.03 22.42 4.48
C ILE A 228 -7.34 23.18 4.66
N SER A 229 -7.25 24.41 5.12
CA SER A 229 -8.36 25.35 5.27
C SER A 229 -8.22 26.51 4.28
N THR A 230 -9.20 27.39 4.19
CA THR A 230 -9.24 28.48 3.21
C THR A 230 -8.03 29.42 3.23
N ASP A 231 -7.42 29.62 4.39
CA ASP A 231 -6.37 30.61 4.66
C ASP A 231 -5.14 30.04 5.38
N THR A 232 -5.22 28.78 5.84
CA THR A 232 -4.17 28.10 6.61
C THR A 232 -4.15 26.60 6.32
N PHE A 233 -3.07 25.93 6.69
CA PHE A 233 -3.06 24.48 6.83
C PHE A 233 -2.48 24.07 8.19
N THR A 234 -2.98 22.95 8.72
CA THR A 234 -2.47 22.32 9.94
C THR A 234 -1.86 20.96 9.61
N LEU A 235 -0.57 20.81 9.89
CA LEU A 235 0.18 19.57 9.79
C LEU A 235 0.19 18.86 11.15
N PHE A 236 -0.22 17.60 11.18
CA PHE A 236 -0.17 16.72 12.35
C PHE A 236 0.93 15.70 12.14
N ILE A 237 2.01 15.79 12.92
CA ILE A 237 3.23 14.98 12.77
C ILE A 237 3.95 14.88 14.11
N ASN A 238 4.77 13.85 14.31
CA ASN A 238 5.66 13.81 15.46
C ASN A 238 6.65 14.98 15.41
N GLN A 239 6.60 15.86 16.40
CA GLN A 239 7.40 17.10 16.46
C GLN A 239 8.90 16.85 16.37
N LYS A 240 9.40 15.69 16.81
CA LYS A 240 10.82 15.32 16.70
C LYS A 240 11.30 15.22 15.25
N GLN A 241 10.39 14.99 14.30
CA GLN A 241 10.71 14.91 12.87
C GLN A 241 10.84 16.30 12.21
N ILE A 242 10.44 17.38 12.91
CA ILE A 242 10.50 18.75 12.41
C ILE A 242 11.83 19.40 12.81
N SER A 243 12.75 19.47 11.85
CA SER A 243 14.02 20.18 11.99
C SER A 243 13.91 21.65 11.56
N ASP A 244 14.89 22.47 11.94
CA ASP A 244 15.01 23.87 11.48
C ASP A 244 14.95 24.01 9.94
N ASN A 245 15.47 23.02 9.21
CA ASN A 245 15.43 23.02 7.76
C ASN A 245 14.00 22.84 7.22
N VAL A 246 13.18 22.02 7.89
CA VAL A 246 11.77 21.83 7.54
C VAL A 246 10.99 23.11 7.84
N THR A 247 11.19 23.73 9.01
CA THR A 247 10.53 24.99 9.36
C THR A 247 10.90 26.11 8.38
N LYS A 248 12.19 26.27 8.05
CA LYS A 248 12.65 27.25 7.07
C LYS A 248 12.04 27.01 5.69
N HIS A 249 12.00 25.75 5.25
CA HIS A 249 11.37 25.35 3.98
C HIS A 249 9.89 25.74 3.93
N LEU A 250 9.09 25.35 4.94
CA LEU A 250 7.67 25.66 4.99
C LEU A 250 7.42 27.18 4.99
N SER A 251 8.21 27.93 5.75
CA SER A 251 8.12 29.40 5.78
C SER A 251 8.55 30.07 4.46
N SER A 252 9.46 29.46 3.69
CA SER A 252 9.83 29.97 2.36
C SER A 252 8.84 29.58 1.26
N GLU A 253 8.17 28.44 1.40
CA GLU A 253 7.26 27.89 0.40
C GLU A 253 5.82 28.38 0.54
N PHE A 254 5.46 28.89 1.73
CA PHE A 254 4.12 29.35 2.05
C PHE A 254 4.16 30.61 2.90
N GLU A 255 3.72 31.73 2.32
CA GLU A 255 3.64 33.04 2.98
C GLU A 255 2.45 33.15 3.96
N GLY A 256 1.49 32.21 3.90
CA GLY A 256 0.34 32.17 4.79
C GLY A 256 0.66 31.57 6.16
N GLN A 257 -0.32 31.59 7.06
CA GLN A 257 -0.16 30.95 8.36
C GLN A 257 -0.26 29.43 8.23
N TYR A 258 0.65 28.71 8.86
CA TYR A 258 0.54 27.26 9.04
C TYR A 258 0.74 26.89 10.50
N VAL A 259 0.15 25.76 10.90
CA VAL A 259 0.23 25.23 12.26
C VAL A 259 0.81 23.82 12.22
N ILE A 260 1.71 23.50 13.15
CA ILE A 260 2.22 22.15 13.36
C ILE A 260 1.73 21.66 14.73
N LYS A 261 1.11 20.49 14.76
CA LYS A 261 0.62 19.82 15.96
C LYS A 261 1.16 18.39 16.03
N ASP A 262 1.10 17.81 17.24
CA ASP A 262 1.39 16.39 17.43
C ASP A 262 0.46 15.52 16.58
N TYR A 263 0.96 14.36 16.17
CA TYR A 263 0.24 13.43 15.29
C TYR A 263 -1.12 13.01 15.87
N GLU A 264 -1.18 12.82 17.19
CA GLU A 264 -2.36 12.37 17.94
C GLU A 264 -3.43 13.46 18.10
N GLU A 265 -3.11 14.73 17.85
CA GLU A 265 -4.05 15.86 18.01
C GLU A 265 -5.10 15.95 16.88
N ILE A 266 -5.00 15.09 15.86
CA ILE A 266 -5.93 15.08 14.72
C ILE A 266 -7.38 14.87 15.16
N ASP A 267 -7.63 13.96 16.10
CA ASP A 267 -8.99 13.65 16.57
C ASP A 267 -9.60 14.83 17.34
N ASN A 268 -8.80 15.46 18.21
CA ASN A 268 -9.21 16.66 18.95
C ASN A 268 -9.56 17.81 18.00
N HIS A 269 -8.76 17.98 16.93
CA HIS A 269 -9.01 19.02 15.95
C HIS A 269 -10.26 18.75 15.10
N LEU A 270 -10.47 17.51 14.65
CA LEU A 270 -11.69 17.15 13.92
C LEU A 270 -12.95 17.28 14.78
N ASN A 271 -12.88 16.95 16.07
CA ASN A 271 -13.97 17.16 17.01
C ASN A 271 -14.32 18.65 17.16
N ALA A 272 -13.33 19.55 17.12
CA ALA A 272 -13.57 20.98 17.09
C ALA A 272 -14.28 21.41 15.78
N LEU A 273 -13.78 20.93 14.63
CA LEU A 273 -14.38 21.20 13.31
C LEU A 273 -15.81 20.67 13.18
N ALA A 274 -16.13 19.54 13.80
CA ALA A 274 -17.48 18.95 13.79
C ALA A 274 -18.54 19.89 14.37
N ASN A 275 -18.14 20.80 15.26
CA ASN A 275 -19.02 21.79 15.91
C ASN A 275 -19.13 23.10 15.12
N GLU A 276 -18.31 23.31 14.08
CA GLU A 276 -18.44 24.45 13.20
C GLU A 276 -19.71 24.32 12.34
N LYS A 277 -20.37 25.45 12.10
CA LYS A 277 -21.64 25.51 11.35
C LYS A 277 -21.50 26.00 9.92
N ASP A 278 -20.30 26.42 9.52
CA ASP A 278 -20.06 27.09 8.24
C ASP A 278 -19.08 26.29 7.38
N GLY A 279 -19.55 25.84 6.21
CA GLY A 279 -18.81 25.04 5.25
C GLY A 279 -18.78 23.53 5.52
N LEU A 280 -18.45 22.75 4.48
CA LEU A 280 -18.30 21.30 4.55
C LEU A 280 -16.83 20.90 4.83
N VAL A 281 -16.64 19.75 5.48
CA VAL A 281 -15.33 19.08 5.57
C VAL A 281 -15.22 18.01 4.48
N TRP A 282 -14.19 18.10 3.65
CA TRP A 282 -13.94 17.20 2.54
C TRP A 282 -12.98 16.08 2.91
N PHE A 283 -13.37 14.85 2.60
CA PHE A 283 -12.55 13.64 2.69
C PHE A 283 -12.50 12.90 1.34
N ALA A 284 -11.42 12.14 1.11
CA ALA A 284 -11.45 11.03 0.17
C ALA A 284 -12.17 9.82 0.77
N GLY A 285 -12.91 9.05 -0.03
CA GLY A 285 -13.56 7.81 0.39
C GLY A 285 -12.57 6.71 0.83
N SER A 286 -11.32 6.82 0.41
CA SER A 286 -10.20 6.00 0.90
C SER A 286 -9.66 6.40 2.27
N SER A 287 -10.15 7.51 2.87
CA SER A 287 -9.75 7.88 4.23
C SER A 287 -10.30 6.89 5.24
N ASN A 288 -9.59 6.70 6.36
CA ASN A 288 -10.06 5.81 7.41
C ASN A 288 -11.42 6.26 7.99
N VAL A 289 -12.21 5.29 8.42
CA VAL A 289 -13.56 5.50 8.95
C VAL A 289 -13.56 6.46 10.13
N ALA A 290 -12.54 6.41 11.01
CA ALA A 290 -12.47 7.27 12.19
C ALA A 290 -12.45 8.76 11.80
N LEU A 291 -11.62 9.14 10.84
CA LEU A 291 -11.55 10.52 10.33
C LEU A 291 -12.90 10.95 9.75
N VAL A 292 -13.47 10.16 8.85
CA VAL A 292 -14.70 10.54 8.14
C VAL A 292 -15.90 10.62 9.09
N THR A 293 -16.02 9.67 10.03
CA THR A 293 -17.14 9.57 10.97
C THR A 293 -17.06 10.53 12.15
N SER A 294 -15.91 11.15 12.41
CA SER A 294 -15.79 12.24 13.37
C SER A 294 -16.61 13.48 12.96
N ILE A 295 -16.82 13.68 11.65
CA ILE A 295 -17.67 14.76 11.12
C ILE A 295 -19.08 14.23 10.81
N PRO A 296 -20.15 14.91 11.28
CA PRO A 296 -21.52 14.54 10.96
C PRO A 296 -21.79 14.44 9.45
N LYS A 297 -22.59 13.46 9.02
CA LYS A 297 -22.90 13.21 7.59
C LYS A 297 -23.36 14.45 6.82
N LYS A 298 -24.12 15.35 7.46
CA LYS A 298 -24.62 16.61 6.86
C LYS A 298 -23.55 17.70 6.68
N ASN A 299 -22.41 17.58 7.37
CA ASN A 299 -21.33 18.58 7.40
C ASN A 299 -20.10 18.11 6.61
N ARG A 300 -20.19 17.02 5.84
CA ARG A 300 -19.06 16.47 5.10
C ARG A 300 -19.38 16.19 3.64
N VAL A 301 -18.36 16.28 2.80
CA VAL A 301 -18.37 15.86 1.39
C VAL A 301 -17.31 14.77 1.20
N ILE A 302 -17.64 13.74 0.42
CA ILE A 302 -16.78 12.59 0.18
C ILE A 302 -16.66 12.40 -1.33
N THR A 303 -15.43 12.24 -1.82
CA THR A 303 -15.13 11.96 -3.24
C THR A 303 -14.16 10.79 -3.36
N ASP A 304 -14.03 10.21 -4.54
CA ASP A 304 -13.07 9.11 -4.77
C ASP A 304 -11.62 9.57 -4.66
N PHE A 305 -11.33 10.78 -5.15
CA PHE A 305 -9.99 11.36 -5.16
C PHE A 305 -10.00 12.76 -4.56
N THR A 306 -8.93 13.11 -3.85
CA THR A 306 -8.63 14.48 -3.43
C THR A 306 -8.13 15.30 -4.63
N PRO A 307 -8.13 16.65 -4.55
CA PRO A 307 -7.51 17.47 -5.57
C PRO A 307 -5.99 17.24 -5.64
N ILE A 308 -5.35 16.88 -4.52
CA ILE A 308 -3.91 16.59 -4.45
C ILE A 308 -3.58 15.31 -5.22
N CYS A 309 -4.39 14.26 -5.10
CA CYS A 309 -4.26 13.03 -5.87
C CYS A 309 -4.26 13.32 -7.38
N MET A 310 -5.21 14.16 -7.82
CA MET A 310 -5.32 14.53 -9.23
C MET A 310 -4.14 15.38 -9.70
N MET A 311 -3.69 16.34 -8.88
CA MET A 311 -2.53 17.18 -9.18
C MET A 311 -1.26 16.34 -9.37
N LYS A 312 -0.94 15.47 -8.41
CA LYS A 312 0.29 14.65 -8.47
C LYS A 312 0.24 13.56 -9.55
N ALA A 313 -0.94 13.22 -10.07
CA ALA A 313 -1.06 12.27 -11.17
C ALA A 313 -0.45 12.82 -12.47
N ILE A 314 -0.57 14.14 -12.70
CA ILE A 314 -0.07 14.82 -13.91
C ILE A 314 1.24 15.53 -13.59
N LYS A 315 2.37 14.91 -13.95
CA LYS A 315 3.71 15.43 -13.65
C LYS A 315 3.95 16.72 -14.44
N ASN A 316 4.40 17.77 -13.74
CA ASN A 316 4.80 19.00 -14.42
C ASN A 316 6.13 18.81 -15.19
N PRO A 317 6.55 19.78 -16.03
CA PRO A 317 7.77 19.63 -16.84
C PRO A 317 9.07 19.41 -16.04
N VAL A 318 9.16 19.90 -14.80
CA VAL A 318 10.31 19.70 -13.91
C VAL A 318 10.31 18.27 -13.39
N GLU A 319 9.21 17.81 -12.82
CA GLU A 319 9.05 16.43 -12.32
C GLU A 319 9.24 15.40 -13.44
N SER A 320 8.64 15.64 -14.62
CA SER A 320 8.79 14.75 -15.78
C SER A 320 10.25 14.64 -16.24
N ARG A 321 11.00 15.73 -16.18
CA ARG A 321 12.44 15.73 -16.49
C ARG A 321 13.23 14.98 -15.43
N GLY A 322 12.91 15.17 -14.15
CA GLY A 322 13.49 14.40 -13.05
C GLY A 322 13.28 12.90 -13.23
N MET A 323 12.06 12.48 -13.56
CA MET A 323 11.73 11.08 -13.86
C MET A 323 12.59 10.52 -14.99
N ARG A 324 12.79 11.27 -16.08
CA ARG A 324 13.68 10.84 -17.19
C ARG A 324 15.12 10.67 -16.74
N ASN A 325 15.64 11.62 -15.95
CA ASN A 325 17.00 11.54 -15.41
C ASN A 325 17.18 10.34 -14.50
N ALA A 326 16.24 10.08 -13.59
CA ALA A 326 16.21 8.89 -12.74
C ALA A 326 16.23 7.60 -13.57
N HIS A 327 15.41 7.51 -14.62
CA HIS A 327 15.37 6.35 -15.51
C HIS A 327 16.67 6.15 -16.32
N ILE A 328 17.34 7.22 -16.72
CA ILE A 328 18.65 7.12 -17.40
C ILE A 328 19.71 6.55 -16.46
N LYS A 329 19.78 7.06 -15.22
CA LYS A 329 20.69 6.56 -14.18
C LYS A 329 20.42 5.09 -13.87
N ASP A 330 19.15 4.73 -13.70
CA ASP A 330 18.75 3.36 -13.39
C ASP A 330 19.04 2.39 -14.54
N ALA A 331 18.83 2.83 -15.78
CA ALA A 331 19.18 2.05 -16.97
C ALA A 331 20.69 1.80 -17.06
N ALA A 332 21.53 2.78 -16.71
CA ALA A 332 22.98 2.59 -16.66
C ALA A 332 23.40 1.54 -15.62
N ALA A 333 22.78 1.57 -14.43
CA ALA A 333 22.98 0.54 -13.40
C ALA A 333 22.56 -0.85 -13.88
N LEU A 334 21.41 -0.96 -14.57
CA LEU A 334 20.95 -2.22 -15.18
C LEU A 334 21.89 -2.73 -16.28
N CYS A 335 22.42 -1.86 -17.13
CA CYS A 335 23.41 -2.26 -18.14
C CYS A 335 24.66 -2.86 -17.49
N CYS A 336 25.16 -2.25 -16.41
CA CYS A 336 26.28 -2.79 -15.64
C CYS A 336 25.93 -4.15 -15.02
N TYR A 337 24.73 -4.26 -14.45
CA TYR A 337 24.23 -5.51 -13.85
C TYR A 337 24.11 -6.64 -14.87
N PHE A 338 23.50 -6.39 -16.03
CA PHE A 338 23.34 -7.41 -17.07
C PHE A 338 24.67 -7.82 -17.69
N ALA A 339 25.59 -6.87 -17.92
CA ALA A 339 26.94 -7.20 -18.38
C ALA A 339 27.72 -8.03 -17.34
N TRP A 340 27.53 -7.73 -16.05
CA TRP A 340 28.12 -8.50 -14.96
C TRP A 340 27.52 -9.92 -14.88
N LEU A 341 26.20 -10.09 -15.00
CA LEU A 341 25.56 -11.40 -15.05
C LEU A 341 26.07 -12.22 -16.23
N ASP A 342 26.05 -11.66 -17.45
CA ASP A 342 26.50 -12.32 -18.67
C ASP A 342 27.94 -12.82 -18.57
N LYS A 343 28.81 -12.04 -17.92
CA LYS A 343 30.21 -12.43 -17.70
C LYS A 343 30.38 -13.58 -16.70
N ASN A 344 29.54 -13.67 -15.67
CA ASN A 344 29.82 -14.43 -14.45
C ASN A 344 28.89 -15.63 -14.18
N VAL A 345 27.66 -15.63 -14.70
CA VAL A 345 26.74 -16.78 -14.54
C VAL A 345 27.37 -18.03 -15.13
N GLY A 346 27.36 -19.13 -14.36
CA GLY A 346 28.03 -20.39 -14.70
C GLY A 346 29.55 -20.42 -14.48
N LYS A 347 30.17 -19.30 -14.05
CA LYS A 347 31.60 -19.23 -13.71
C LYS A 347 31.84 -19.02 -12.22
N MET A 348 30.91 -18.38 -11.53
CA MET A 348 30.89 -18.24 -10.08
C MET A 348 29.47 -18.38 -9.56
N LYS A 349 29.35 -18.74 -8.28
CA LYS A 349 28.04 -18.87 -7.63
C LYS A 349 27.40 -17.49 -7.47
N ILE A 350 26.23 -17.32 -8.08
CA ILE A 350 25.37 -16.15 -7.94
C ILE A 350 23.97 -16.67 -7.63
N THR A 351 23.46 -16.40 -6.44
CA THR A 351 22.08 -16.73 -6.02
C THR A 351 21.11 -15.58 -6.28
N GLU A 352 19.81 -15.82 -6.15
CA GLU A 352 18.75 -14.80 -6.19
C GLU A 352 19.06 -13.62 -5.26
N ILE A 353 19.39 -13.88 -3.99
CA ILE A 353 19.72 -12.82 -3.02
C ILE A 353 21.00 -12.07 -3.45
N SER A 354 22.05 -12.80 -3.84
CA SER A 354 23.32 -12.16 -4.21
C SER A 354 23.21 -11.35 -5.51
N GLY A 355 22.37 -11.78 -6.46
CA GLY A 355 22.08 -11.07 -7.71
C GLY A 355 21.31 -9.77 -7.44
N ALA A 356 20.25 -9.84 -6.63
CA ALA A 356 19.52 -8.65 -6.18
C ALA A 356 20.43 -7.66 -5.43
N THR A 357 21.28 -8.17 -4.53
CA THR A 357 22.27 -7.37 -3.80
C THR A 357 23.22 -6.67 -4.77
N LYS A 358 23.70 -7.37 -5.80
CA LYS A 358 24.60 -6.81 -6.80
C LYS A 358 23.96 -5.70 -7.63
N LEU A 359 22.68 -5.84 -8.00
CA LEU A 359 21.94 -4.78 -8.68
C LEU A 359 21.83 -3.53 -7.80
N ARG A 360 21.52 -3.69 -6.51
CA ARG A 360 21.48 -2.59 -5.55
C ARG A 360 22.85 -1.90 -5.41
N GLU A 361 23.96 -2.63 -5.45
CA GLU A 361 25.30 -2.02 -5.48
C GLU A 361 25.49 -1.10 -6.70
N PHE A 362 25.10 -1.54 -7.90
CA PHE A 362 25.20 -0.70 -9.10
C PHE A 362 24.29 0.54 -9.04
N ARG A 363 23.10 0.42 -8.44
CA ARG A 363 22.21 1.57 -8.19
C ARG A 363 22.79 2.55 -7.19
N LYS A 364 23.40 2.08 -6.10
CA LYS A 364 24.08 2.93 -5.10
C LYS A 364 25.21 3.77 -5.68
N MET A 365 25.82 3.32 -6.79
CA MET A 365 26.84 4.10 -7.50
C MET A 365 26.25 5.26 -8.32
N GLN A 366 24.94 5.28 -8.57
CA GLN A 366 24.29 6.34 -9.31
C GLN A 366 24.03 7.57 -8.44
N LYS A 367 24.17 8.75 -9.05
CA LYS A 367 23.94 10.03 -8.36
C LYS A 367 22.51 10.12 -7.81
N ASP A 368 22.40 10.60 -6.58
CA ASP A 368 21.14 10.87 -5.89
C ASP A 368 20.26 9.62 -5.61
N PHE A 369 20.83 8.42 -5.64
CA PHE A 369 20.15 7.20 -5.18
C PHE A 369 19.82 7.29 -3.68
N VAL A 370 18.57 6.97 -3.34
CA VAL A 370 18.03 7.03 -1.98
C VAL A 370 17.80 5.63 -1.41
N GLY A 371 17.24 4.73 -2.21
CA GLY A 371 16.87 3.38 -1.78
C GLY A 371 16.18 2.60 -2.90
N ASP A 372 15.75 1.37 -2.63
CA ASP A 372 14.93 0.64 -3.61
C ASP A 372 13.49 1.16 -3.53
N SER A 373 12.75 1.11 -4.63
CA SER A 373 11.32 1.52 -4.67
C SER A 373 10.35 0.40 -4.32
N PHE A 374 10.86 -0.84 -4.19
CA PHE A 374 10.19 -2.01 -3.63
C PHE A 374 11.23 -3.12 -3.40
N ALA A 375 10.84 -4.16 -2.65
CA ALA A 375 11.67 -5.35 -2.47
C ALA A 375 11.95 -6.02 -3.82
N THR A 376 13.23 -6.15 -4.21
CA THR A 376 13.60 -6.74 -5.50
C THR A 376 13.12 -8.18 -5.62
N ILE A 377 12.34 -8.47 -6.65
CA ILE A 377 11.96 -9.83 -7.05
C ILE A 377 13.09 -10.37 -7.91
N SER A 378 13.92 -11.24 -7.34
CA SER A 378 14.96 -11.97 -8.07
C SER A 378 14.61 -13.45 -8.01
N SER A 379 14.31 -14.05 -9.16
CA SER A 379 13.67 -15.37 -9.21
C SER A 379 14.24 -16.23 -10.33
N VAL A 380 14.51 -17.50 -10.00
CA VAL A 380 15.03 -18.51 -10.93
C VAL A 380 14.00 -19.61 -11.13
N GLY A 381 13.81 -20.01 -12.39
CA GLY A 381 12.99 -21.17 -12.74
C GLY A 381 11.56 -21.09 -12.20
N ALA A 382 11.18 -22.05 -11.36
CA ALA A 382 9.84 -22.14 -10.78
C ALA A 382 9.48 -20.96 -9.88
N HIS A 383 10.45 -20.31 -9.24
CA HIS A 383 10.18 -19.11 -8.44
C HIS A 383 9.64 -17.96 -9.30
N GLY A 384 10.04 -17.87 -10.57
CA GLY A 384 9.53 -16.86 -11.49
C GLY A 384 8.05 -17.02 -11.87
N ALA A 385 7.41 -18.13 -11.48
CA ALA A 385 5.96 -18.32 -11.63
C ALA A 385 5.16 -17.79 -10.43
N ILE A 386 5.83 -17.43 -9.32
CA ILE A 386 5.22 -16.83 -8.13
C ILE A 386 5.30 -15.32 -8.29
N ILE A 387 4.14 -14.68 -8.52
CA ILE A 387 4.07 -13.28 -8.98
C ILE A 387 4.79 -12.31 -8.02
N HIS A 388 4.57 -12.43 -6.71
CA HIS A 388 5.23 -11.63 -5.68
C HIS A 388 6.25 -12.46 -4.89
N TYR A 389 7.10 -13.22 -5.60
CA TYR A 389 8.19 -13.95 -4.96
C TYR A 389 9.16 -12.98 -4.28
N GLN A 390 9.49 -13.26 -3.03
CA GLN A 390 10.56 -12.57 -2.33
C GLN A 390 11.62 -13.62 -1.93
N PRO A 391 12.87 -13.50 -2.41
CA PRO A 391 13.91 -14.45 -2.05
C PRO A 391 14.20 -14.39 -0.55
N GLN A 392 14.26 -15.56 0.08
CA GLN A 392 14.56 -15.74 1.50
C GLN A 392 15.78 -16.64 1.65
N PRO A 393 16.56 -16.54 2.74
CA PRO A 393 17.74 -17.41 2.93
C PRO A 393 17.42 -18.91 2.82
N SER A 394 16.20 -19.32 3.20
CA SER A 394 15.74 -20.71 3.08
C SER A 394 15.32 -21.14 1.67
N THR A 395 15.09 -20.21 0.76
CA THR A 395 14.67 -20.45 -0.63
C THR A 395 15.67 -19.91 -1.65
N ASP A 396 16.83 -19.41 -1.20
CA ASP A 396 17.83 -18.77 -2.05
C ASP A 396 18.49 -19.81 -2.97
N VAL A 397 18.17 -19.75 -4.26
CA VAL A 397 18.69 -20.67 -5.28
C VAL A 397 19.66 -19.98 -6.22
N GLU A 398 20.52 -20.77 -6.87
CA GLU A 398 21.52 -20.28 -7.80
C GLU A 398 20.92 -19.87 -9.16
N ILE A 399 21.36 -18.73 -9.70
CA ILE A 399 21.11 -18.29 -11.07
C ILE A 399 21.97 -19.13 -12.01
N VAL A 400 21.31 -20.02 -12.75
CA VAL A 400 21.96 -21.00 -13.64
C VAL A 400 21.68 -20.72 -15.11
N VAL A 401 22.47 -21.33 -16.00
CA VAL A 401 22.41 -21.08 -17.45
C VAL A 401 21.21 -21.72 -18.15
N ASP A 402 20.64 -22.76 -17.57
CA ASP A 402 19.58 -23.59 -18.15
C ASP A 402 18.19 -23.33 -17.55
N GLN A 403 18.03 -22.22 -16.84
CA GLN A 403 16.74 -21.77 -16.31
C GLN A 403 16.47 -20.30 -16.64
N MET A 404 15.19 -19.94 -16.69
CA MET A 404 14.78 -18.54 -16.80
C MET A 404 15.13 -17.80 -15.51
N TYR A 405 15.66 -16.59 -15.66
CA TYR A 405 15.88 -15.67 -14.56
C TYR A 405 15.00 -14.43 -14.75
N LEU A 406 14.15 -14.11 -13.78
CA LEU A 406 13.34 -12.89 -13.78
C LEU A 406 13.81 -11.98 -12.66
N CYS A 407 14.03 -10.71 -13.02
CA CYS A 407 14.37 -9.66 -12.08
C CYS A 407 13.40 -8.50 -12.24
N ASP A 408 12.59 -8.26 -11.21
CA ASP A 408 11.75 -7.08 -11.07
C ASP A 408 12.29 -6.19 -9.95
N SER A 409 12.55 -4.93 -10.26
CA SER A 409 13.25 -4.05 -9.32
C SER A 409 13.11 -2.59 -9.69
N GLY A 410 13.34 -1.71 -8.72
CA GLY A 410 13.33 -0.27 -8.96
C GLY A 410 14.12 0.50 -7.90
N GLY A 411 14.36 1.78 -8.17
CA GLY A 411 15.10 2.69 -7.29
C GLY A 411 14.32 3.97 -7.02
N GLN A 412 14.46 4.48 -5.80
CA GLN A 412 14.15 5.85 -5.42
C GLN A 412 15.40 6.71 -5.64
N TYR A 413 15.23 7.79 -6.40
CA TYR A 413 16.22 8.84 -6.60
C TYR A 413 15.62 10.17 -6.15
N ARG A 414 16.44 11.16 -5.76
CA ARG A 414 15.92 12.47 -5.36
C ARG A 414 15.03 13.13 -6.43
N ASP A 415 15.29 12.82 -7.69
CA ASP A 415 14.62 13.36 -8.86
C ASP A 415 13.53 12.44 -9.47
N GLY A 416 13.36 11.21 -8.98
CA GLY A 416 12.30 10.32 -9.48
C GLY A 416 12.36 8.88 -8.98
N THR A 417 11.33 8.11 -9.32
CA THR A 417 11.18 6.70 -8.94
C THR A 417 11.19 5.82 -10.18
N THR A 418 11.85 4.66 -10.13
CA THR A 418 11.87 3.68 -11.23
C THR A 418 11.22 2.36 -10.84
N ASP A 419 10.78 1.62 -11.85
CA ASP A 419 10.21 0.28 -11.76
C ASP A 419 10.44 -0.42 -13.11
N VAL A 420 11.09 -1.59 -13.09
CA VAL A 420 11.52 -2.28 -14.29
C VAL A 420 11.75 -3.77 -14.07
N THR A 421 11.02 -4.56 -14.87
CA THR A 421 11.21 -6.01 -14.96
C THR A 421 11.97 -6.42 -16.22
N ARG A 422 12.88 -7.39 -16.09
CA ARG A 422 13.47 -8.13 -17.22
C ARG A 422 13.49 -9.62 -16.94
N THR A 423 13.24 -10.41 -17.99
CA THR A 423 13.39 -11.87 -17.99
C THR A 423 14.52 -12.24 -18.92
N LEU A 424 15.49 -12.98 -18.40
CA LEU A 424 16.75 -13.37 -19.05
C LEU A 424 16.86 -14.90 -19.12
N TYR A 425 17.72 -15.36 -20.00
CA TYR A 425 18.12 -16.76 -20.12
C TYR A 425 19.57 -16.81 -20.61
N PHE A 426 20.46 -17.50 -19.92
CA PHE A 426 21.91 -17.46 -20.22
C PHE A 426 22.43 -18.65 -21.07
N GLY A 427 21.57 -19.61 -21.38
CA GLY A 427 21.81 -20.71 -22.31
C GLY A 427 20.83 -20.73 -23.48
N ILE A 428 20.35 -21.93 -23.85
CA ILE A 428 19.36 -22.11 -24.92
C ILE A 428 17.96 -22.36 -24.32
N PRO A 429 17.00 -21.42 -24.45
CA PRO A 429 15.65 -21.63 -23.92
C PRO A 429 14.85 -22.60 -24.80
N THR A 430 13.92 -23.32 -24.18
CA THR A 430 12.98 -24.22 -24.85
C THR A 430 12.04 -23.47 -25.79
N LYS A 431 11.41 -24.18 -26.73
CA LYS A 431 10.39 -23.60 -27.62
C LYS A 431 9.25 -22.95 -26.84
N PHE A 432 8.75 -23.64 -25.80
CA PHE A 432 7.64 -23.14 -24.98
C PHE A 432 8.02 -21.82 -24.27
N GLN A 433 9.21 -21.76 -23.66
CA GLN A 433 9.72 -20.53 -23.02
C GLN A 433 9.81 -19.36 -24.01
N LYS A 434 10.35 -19.59 -25.22
CA LYS A 434 10.40 -18.57 -26.29
C LYS A 434 9.01 -18.11 -26.71
N ASP A 435 8.07 -19.04 -26.86
CA ASP A 435 6.69 -18.75 -27.26
C ASP A 435 5.99 -17.88 -26.20
N CYS A 436 6.11 -18.24 -24.90
CA CYS A 436 5.57 -17.46 -23.79
C CYS A 436 6.17 -16.04 -23.73
N TYR A 437 7.51 -15.93 -23.74
CA TYR A 437 8.20 -14.64 -23.73
C TYR A 437 7.75 -13.74 -24.90
N THR A 438 7.67 -14.31 -26.10
CA THR A 438 7.27 -13.57 -27.31
C THR A 438 5.82 -13.08 -27.23
N ARG A 439 4.91 -13.85 -26.63
CA ARG A 439 3.50 -13.43 -26.43
C ARG A 439 3.41 -12.24 -25.49
N VAL A 440 4.13 -12.27 -24.36
CA VAL A 440 4.21 -11.14 -23.42
C VAL A 440 4.82 -9.92 -24.10
N LEU A 441 5.92 -10.09 -24.83
CA LEU A 441 6.56 -9.01 -25.59
C LEU A 441 5.62 -8.38 -26.62
N LYS A 442 4.85 -9.20 -27.36
CA LYS A 442 3.81 -8.71 -28.28
C LYS A 442 2.75 -7.89 -27.56
N GLY A 443 2.30 -8.32 -26.38
CA GLY A 443 1.37 -7.56 -25.54
C GLY A 443 1.95 -6.20 -25.14
N ASN A 444 3.22 -6.16 -24.70
CA ASN A 444 3.91 -4.93 -24.33
C ASN A 444 4.02 -3.93 -25.49
N PHE A 445 4.30 -4.41 -26.72
CA PHE A 445 4.34 -3.54 -27.91
C PHE A 445 2.96 -3.18 -28.48
N LYS A 446 1.93 -4.01 -28.25
CA LYS A 446 0.57 -3.78 -28.75
C LYS A 446 -0.22 -2.72 -28.00
N ARG A 447 0.36 -2.01 -27.01
CA ARG A 447 -0.25 -0.80 -26.45
C ARG A 447 -0.59 0.14 -27.61
N PRO A 448 -1.87 0.38 -27.92
CA PRO A 448 -2.23 1.05 -29.16
C PRO A 448 -1.71 2.48 -29.15
N LYS A 449 -1.17 2.94 -30.28
CA LYS A 449 -1.03 4.37 -30.62
C LYS A 449 -2.42 5.04 -30.80
N LYS A 450 -3.46 4.61 -30.08
CA LYS A 450 -4.74 5.31 -30.09
C LYS A 450 -4.51 6.61 -29.35
N ARG A 451 -4.71 7.74 -30.04
CA ARG A 451 -5.02 9.02 -29.38
C ARG A 451 -6.25 8.75 -28.53
N TYR A 452 -6.05 8.48 -27.25
CA TYR A 452 -7.15 8.51 -26.29
C TYR A 452 -7.58 9.97 -26.19
N THR A 453 -8.87 10.24 -26.37
CA THR A 453 -9.45 11.52 -25.92
C THR A 453 -9.21 11.63 -24.41
N GLU A 454 -9.10 12.86 -23.91
CA GLU A 454 -8.54 13.25 -22.60
C GLU A 454 -9.13 12.58 -21.33
N ARG A 455 -10.08 11.64 -21.48
CA ARG A 455 -10.78 10.95 -20.38
C ARG A 455 -10.83 9.42 -20.55
N GLY A 456 -9.71 8.79 -20.88
CA GLY A 456 -9.61 7.33 -20.96
C GLY A 456 -9.16 6.70 -19.63
N HIS A 457 -9.98 5.82 -19.03
CA HIS A 457 -9.52 4.90 -17.99
C HIS A 457 -8.50 3.89 -18.57
N CYS A 458 -7.58 3.45 -17.71
CA CYS A 458 -6.42 2.60 -17.99
C CYS A 458 -6.69 1.44 -18.97
N ALA A 459 -5.74 1.16 -19.86
CA ALA A 459 -5.81 0.18 -20.94
C ALA A 459 -5.73 -1.30 -20.48
N LYS A 460 -6.55 -1.70 -19.49
CA LYS A 460 -6.61 -3.08 -18.94
C LYS A 460 -6.83 -4.16 -20.01
N TYR A 461 -7.51 -3.83 -21.11
CA TYR A 461 -7.86 -4.79 -22.16
C TYR A 461 -6.87 -4.91 -23.31
N THR A 462 -5.74 -4.17 -23.31
CA THR A 462 -4.82 -4.19 -24.47
C THR A 462 -3.69 -5.21 -24.35
N GLY A 463 -3.40 -5.69 -23.14
CA GLY A 463 -2.41 -6.75 -22.89
C GLY A 463 -2.93 -8.17 -23.14
N CYS A 464 -4.25 -8.35 -23.22
CA CYS A 464 -4.91 -9.63 -23.44
C CYS A 464 -5.85 -9.52 -24.65
N PRO A 465 -5.33 -9.62 -25.90
CA PRO A 465 -6.19 -9.59 -27.08
C PRO A 465 -7.16 -10.76 -27.07
N GLU A 466 -8.35 -10.58 -27.67
CA GLU A 466 -9.47 -11.52 -27.87
C GLU A 466 -9.10 -12.91 -28.43
N GLY A 467 -7.82 -13.19 -28.71
CA GLY A 467 -7.28 -14.53 -29.01
C GLY A 467 -6.73 -15.31 -27.80
N TRP A 468 -6.86 -14.81 -26.57
CA TRP A 468 -6.51 -15.54 -25.34
C TRP A 468 -7.55 -16.59 -24.91
N GLU A 469 -8.71 -16.66 -25.58
CA GLU A 469 -9.76 -17.65 -25.29
C GLU A 469 -9.39 -19.11 -25.62
N PHE A 470 -8.24 -19.39 -26.24
CA PHE A 470 -7.81 -20.75 -26.56
C PHE A 470 -6.44 -21.10 -25.96
N SER A 471 -6.39 -21.44 -24.66
CA SER A 471 -5.40 -22.41 -24.13
C SER A 471 -5.59 -22.77 -22.66
N PHE A 472 -6.13 -21.88 -21.82
CA PHE A 472 -6.10 -22.12 -20.36
C PHE A 472 -7.13 -23.17 -19.89
N GLN A 473 -8.32 -23.21 -20.49
CA GLN A 473 -9.34 -24.21 -20.17
C GLN A 473 -9.04 -25.62 -20.70
N LYS A 474 -8.13 -25.79 -21.67
CA LYS A 474 -7.86 -27.11 -22.28
C LYS A 474 -6.81 -27.93 -21.54
N GLN A 475 -5.91 -27.30 -20.78
CA GLN A 475 -4.89 -28.02 -19.99
C GLN A 475 -5.40 -28.51 -18.63
N LEU A 476 -6.48 -27.94 -18.10
CA LEU A 476 -7.16 -28.45 -16.88
C LEU A 476 -8.10 -29.64 -17.15
N ARG A 477 -8.23 -30.11 -18.39
CA ARG A 477 -8.99 -31.33 -18.76
C ARG A 477 -8.11 -32.50 -19.19
N LEU A 478 -6.79 -32.40 -19.03
CA LEU A 478 -5.86 -33.50 -19.24
C LEU A 478 -4.87 -33.59 -18.07
N LYS A 479 -5.41 -33.96 -16.90
CA LYS A 479 -4.83 -34.91 -15.94
C LYS A 479 -5.88 -35.28 -14.92
#